data_AF-A0A414Z3D6-F1
#
_entry.id   AF-A0A414Z3D6-F1
#
_cell.length_a   1.000
_cell.length_b   1.000
_cell.length_c   1.000
_cell.angle_alpha   90.00
_cell.angle_beta   90.00
_cell.angle_gamma   90.00
#
_symmetry.space_group_name_H-M   'P 1'
#
loop_
_entity.id
_entity.type
_entity.pdbx_description
1 polymer ?
#
loop_
_entity_poly.entity_id
_entity_poly.type
_entity_poly.pdbx_seq_one_letter_code
_entity_poly.pdbx_strand_id
1 'polypeptide(L)'
;MKTTHLHLFLFILFLGCTSSLTAQYKWFNPQKESFPVVRGQAWQEDPAGFYTRLPQRAKDKVRKAVWDLSLQSAGLSIAFRSNAPEIKIRYVVKGALSMPHMPATGVSGIDLYATDNNGQERWCVGRYVMQDTITYDFSGLSYAAKTGKGFEYQLFLPLYNSVSWLEIGVPENTSFRFLPVSQEKPLVIYGTSIAQGACASRPGMAWGNILNRKSEHPVINLGFSGNGKLESELFDLLSEIDAKLFIIDCMPNLPGKSAEVIYDRTLKGVKKLRETSKAPILLVEHDGYANDVTSEKAEESYRVANTELRKAYNTLQEEQIPDIYYLTKEEIGIPADGMVDGVHSTDLGMQQYADSYLKKIREILHEKNEGPTSCIPCKQQRDSYDWYARHEEILKLNRENAPEIIMIGNSITHYWAGEPTALTQRGKEAWDKLFKNRSVRNLGFGWDKTENVLWRIYHGELDGFKANMIFLLIGTNNLQFNTDKEILQGILQVTEAIKIRQPQAKLCVMGILPRANTEKRIQQINKELRKKLEQNCIYINLSNLLTDKNGIINSSLFSDGLHPNTKGYEKIAEVLKTYLDN
;
A
#
# COMPACT_ATOMS: atom_id res chain seq x y z
N MET A 1 24.95 94.51 1.16
CA MET A 1 23.94 94.31 0.11
C MET A 1 24.10 92.92 -0.49
N LYS A 2 23.07 92.07 -0.29
CA LYS A 2 22.79 90.75 -0.90
C LYS A 2 23.95 89.74 -0.99
N THR A 3 24.10 88.96 0.09
CA THR A 3 24.76 87.63 0.09
C THR A 3 23.69 86.54 -0.10
N THR A 4 23.75 85.84 -1.24
CA THR A 4 23.06 84.57 -1.48
C THR A 4 23.98 83.42 -1.08
N HIS A 5 23.63 82.66 -0.04
CA HIS A 5 24.15 81.30 0.15
C HIS A 5 23.03 80.32 0.48
N LEU A 6 23.05 79.27 -0.34
CA LEU A 6 22.14 78.16 -0.49
C LEU A 6 22.31 77.17 0.68
N HIS A 7 21.25 76.89 1.43
CA HIS A 7 21.23 75.80 2.41
C HIS A 7 20.90 74.47 1.71
N LEU A 8 21.89 73.58 1.64
CA LEU A 8 21.73 72.20 1.19
C LEU A 8 21.28 71.33 2.38
N PHE A 9 20.03 70.87 2.35
CA PHE A 9 19.50 69.84 3.25
C PHE A 9 20.01 68.47 2.80
N LEU A 10 20.76 67.78 3.66
CA LEU A 10 21.18 66.39 3.45
C LEU A 10 20.08 65.45 4.00
N PHE A 11 19.32 64.83 3.10
CA PHE A 11 18.39 63.74 3.42
C PHE A 11 19.18 62.43 3.52
N ILE A 12 19.27 61.84 4.71
CA ILE A 12 19.82 60.49 4.91
C ILE A 12 18.70 59.48 4.59
N LEU A 13 18.83 58.80 3.45
CA LEU A 13 18.01 57.66 3.06
C LEU A 13 18.51 56.41 3.80
N PHE A 14 17.75 55.94 4.81
CA PHE A 14 17.92 54.59 5.34
C PHE A 14 17.33 53.58 4.34
N LEU A 15 18.19 53.01 3.48
CA LEU A 15 17.86 51.80 2.74
C LEU A 15 17.89 50.61 3.72
N GLY A 16 16.70 50.15 4.11
CA GLY A 16 16.54 48.86 4.77
C GLY A 16 16.84 47.73 3.78
N CYS A 17 18.06 47.21 3.81
CA CYS A 17 18.37 45.90 3.23
C CYS A 17 17.69 44.82 4.08
N THR A 18 16.48 44.42 3.72
CA THR A 18 15.92 43.14 4.16
C THR A 18 16.62 42.03 3.39
N SER A 19 17.79 41.60 3.88
CA SER A 19 18.40 40.35 3.45
C SER A 19 17.42 39.22 3.75
N SER A 20 16.77 38.69 2.70
CA SER A 20 15.96 37.49 2.77
C SER A 20 16.90 36.35 3.14
N LEU A 21 16.86 35.89 4.39
CA LEU A 21 17.51 34.65 4.81
C LEU A 21 16.90 33.51 3.99
N THR A 22 17.52 33.12 2.88
CA THR A 22 17.17 31.87 2.20
C THR A 22 17.50 30.74 3.16
N ALA A 23 16.50 29.94 3.54
CA ALA A 23 16.71 28.77 4.38
C ALA A 23 17.76 27.86 3.73
N GLN A 24 18.76 27.43 4.50
CA GLN A 24 19.73 26.45 4.05
C GLN A 24 19.05 25.07 3.96
N TYR A 25 19.32 24.34 2.88
CA TYR A 25 18.75 23.01 2.64
C TYR A 25 19.80 21.93 2.86
N LYS A 26 19.37 20.84 3.50
CA LYS A 26 20.09 19.57 3.51
C LYS A 26 19.54 18.68 2.41
N TRP A 27 20.44 18.05 1.65
CA TRP A 27 20.12 17.21 0.49
C TRP A 27 20.41 15.75 0.81
N PHE A 28 19.43 14.89 0.54
CA PHE A 28 19.49 13.46 0.75
C PHE A 28 19.48 12.74 -0.58
N ASN A 29 20.44 11.84 -0.77
CA ASN A 29 20.54 11.00 -1.96
C ASN A 29 20.13 9.56 -1.57
N PRO A 30 19.05 9.01 -2.14
CA PRO A 30 18.59 7.65 -1.84
C PRO A 30 19.63 6.57 -2.16
N GLN A 31 20.57 6.82 -3.09
CA GLN A 31 21.65 5.88 -3.44
C GLN A 31 22.69 5.71 -2.34
N LYS A 32 22.68 6.59 -1.32
CA LYS A 32 23.61 6.53 -0.18
C LYS A 32 23.05 5.75 1.01
N GLU A 33 21.79 5.31 0.95
CA GLU A 33 21.18 4.53 2.02
C GLU A 33 21.75 3.10 2.06
N SER A 34 21.82 2.56 3.28
CA SER A 34 22.34 1.21 3.53
C SER A 34 21.31 0.10 3.35
N PHE A 35 20.07 0.47 3.05
CA PHE A 35 18.95 -0.45 2.83
C PHE A 35 18.22 -0.05 1.54
N PRO A 36 17.47 -0.98 0.91
CA PRO A 36 16.76 -0.66 -0.31
C PRO A 36 15.61 0.34 -0.07
N VAL A 37 15.58 1.40 -0.88
CA VAL A 37 14.61 2.52 -0.77
C VAL A 37 13.74 2.71 -2.02
N VAL A 38 14.06 2.03 -3.12
CA VAL A 38 13.30 2.13 -4.37
C VAL A 38 12.19 1.08 -4.36
N ARG A 39 10.96 1.55 -4.15
CA ARG A 39 9.75 0.73 -4.18
C ARG A 39 9.34 0.45 -5.62
N GLY A 40 8.67 -0.68 -5.84
CA GLY A 40 8.21 -1.13 -7.17
C GLY A 40 9.27 -1.84 -8.02
N GLN A 41 10.45 -2.10 -7.47
CA GLN A 41 11.51 -2.89 -8.10
C GLN A 41 11.49 -4.33 -7.56
N ALA A 42 11.42 -5.32 -8.45
CA ALA A 42 11.30 -6.73 -8.06
C ALA A 42 12.62 -7.34 -7.56
N TRP A 43 13.75 -6.91 -8.10
CA TRP A 43 15.08 -7.48 -7.85
C TRP A 43 15.99 -6.45 -7.18
N GLN A 44 15.94 -6.38 -5.85
CA GLN A 44 16.71 -5.42 -5.05
C GLN A 44 18.21 -5.77 -4.98
N GLU A 45 18.56 -7.06 -5.10
CA GLU A 45 19.95 -7.56 -4.96
C GLU A 45 20.75 -7.60 -6.28
N ASP A 46 20.06 -7.62 -7.43
CA ASP A 46 20.68 -7.63 -8.77
C ASP A 46 19.99 -6.65 -9.73
N PRO A 47 19.78 -5.37 -9.37
CA PRO A 47 19.14 -4.42 -10.27
C PRO A 47 20.10 -4.03 -11.41
N ALA A 48 19.58 -3.85 -12.63
CA ALA A 48 20.37 -3.34 -13.75
C ALA A 48 20.94 -1.93 -13.51
N GLY A 49 20.28 -1.17 -12.63
CA GLY A 49 20.70 0.12 -12.11
C GLY A 49 19.77 0.57 -10.99
N PHE A 50 20.13 1.64 -10.29
CA PHE A 50 19.40 2.03 -9.08
C PHE A 50 17.92 2.36 -9.32
N TYR A 51 17.57 2.91 -10.49
CA TYR A 51 16.20 3.27 -10.88
C TYR A 51 15.69 2.46 -12.09
N THR A 52 15.98 1.14 -12.14
CA THR A 52 15.58 0.27 -13.25
C THR A 52 14.61 -0.83 -12.81
N ARG A 53 13.94 -1.46 -13.77
CA ARG A 53 12.85 -2.40 -13.50
C ARG A 53 13.22 -3.87 -13.64
N LEU A 54 14.19 -4.21 -14.50
CA LEU A 54 14.70 -5.57 -14.68
C LEU A 54 16.05 -5.78 -13.99
N PRO A 55 16.42 -7.04 -13.70
CA PRO A 55 17.70 -7.34 -13.10
C PRO A 55 18.83 -7.31 -14.14
N GLN A 56 20.08 -7.13 -13.71
CA GLN A 56 21.21 -7.02 -14.64
C GLN A 56 21.36 -8.26 -15.53
N ARG A 57 21.12 -9.46 -14.98
CA ARG A 57 21.16 -10.73 -15.72
C ARG A 57 20.12 -10.87 -16.83
N ALA A 58 19.11 -10.00 -16.89
CA ALA A 58 18.10 -10.05 -17.95
C ALA A 58 18.60 -9.49 -19.29
N LYS A 59 19.69 -8.69 -19.29
CA LYS A 59 20.18 -7.96 -20.47
C LYS A 59 20.33 -8.80 -21.72
N ASP A 60 20.92 -9.99 -21.59
CA ASP A 60 21.22 -10.87 -22.70
C ASP A 60 20.13 -11.95 -22.91
N LYS A 61 19.08 -11.94 -22.08
CA LYS A 61 17.96 -12.88 -22.16
C LYS A 61 16.74 -12.27 -22.85
N VAL A 62 16.46 -10.99 -22.58
CA VAL A 62 15.30 -10.31 -23.16
C VAL A 62 15.65 -9.61 -24.46
N ARG A 63 14.65 -9.35 -25.30
CA ARG A 63 14.83 -8.57 -26.52
C ARG A 63 15.38 -7.17 -26.18
N LYS A 64 16.27 -6.63 -27.01
CA LYS A 64 16.87 -5.30 -26.80
C LYS A 64 15.84 -4.20 -26.49
N ALA A 65 14.70 -4.19 -27.19
CA ALA A 65 13.65 -3.21 -26.95
C ALA A 65 13.04 -3.32 -25.53
N VAL A 66 12.86 -4.53 -25.00
CA VAL A 66 12.40 -4.74 -23.62
C VAL A 66 13.48 -4.27 -22.64
N TRP A 67 14.75 -4.64 -22.89
CA TRP A 67 15.87 -4.22 -22.07
C TRP A 67 15.96 -2.69 -21.98
N ASP A 68 15.95 -2.00 -23.11
CA ASP A 68 16.06 -0.54 -23.15
C ASP A 68 14.91 0.14 -22.38
N LEU A 69 13.67 -0.36 -22.54
CA LEU A 69 12.50 0.13 -21.80
C LEU A 69 12.58 -0.18 -20.29
N SER A 70 13.23 -1.29 -19.90
CA SER A 70 13.40 -1.65 -18.49
C SER A 70 14.31 -0.71 -17.71
N LEU A 71 15.15 0.08 -18.41
CA LEU A 71 16.00 1.10 -17.81
C LEU A 71 15.23 2.38 -17.44
N GLN A 72 13.95 2.48 -17.81
CA GLN A 72 13.05 3.57 -17.43
C GLN A 72 12.34 3.24 -16.11
N SER A 73 11.95 4.28 -15.36
CA SER A 73 11.51 4.15 -13.96
C SER A 73 9.99 4.03 -13.74
N ALA A 74 9.21 3.58 -14.74
CA ALA A 74 7.77 3.42 -14.60
C ALA A 74 7.37 2.57 -13.39
N GLY A 75 6.43 3.07 -12.59
CA GLY A 75 5.97 2.40 -11.38
C GLY A 75 6.93 2.43 -10.19
N LEU A 76 8.15 2.92 -10.36
CA LEU A 76 9.09 3.07 -9.25
C LEU A 76 8.71 4.29 -8.40
N SER A 77 8.94 4.17 -7.09
CA SER A 77 8.74 5.29 -6.16
C SER A 77 9.73 5.26 -5.00
N ILE A 78 9.86 6.38 -4.30
CA ILE A 78 10.66 6.51 -3.09
C ILE A 78 9.75 7.00 -1.97
N ALA A 79 9.80 6.35 -0.82
CA ALA A 79 9.05 6.78 0.36
C ALA A 79 9.97 7.36 1.43
N PHE A 80 9.50 8.39 2.12
CA PHE A 80 10.25 9.06 3.19
C PHE A 80 9.29 9.70 4.20
N ARG A 81 9.78 10.04 5.39
CA ARG A 81 9.01 10.78 6.40
C ARG A 81 9.67 12.12 6.65
N SER A 82 8.87 13.19 6.69
CA SER A 82 9.36 14.53 6.98
C SER A 82 8.30 15.43 7.61
N ASN A 83 8.73 16.37 8.46
CA ASN A 83 7.90 17.47 8.96
C ASN A 83 8.23 18.79 8.25
N ALA A 84 8.94 18.75 7.13
CA ALA A 84 9.35 19.95 6.42
C ALA A 84 8.13 20.67 5.79
N PRO A 85 8.06 22.01 5.91
CA PRO A 85 7.03 22.81 5.24
C PRO A 85 7.30 23.01 3.74
N GLU A 86 8.46 22.55 3.30
CA GLU A 86 8.91 22.62 1.91
C GLU A 86 9.82 21.44 1.61
N ILE A 87 9.59 20.80 0.47
CA ILE A 87 10.41 19.71 -0.05
C ILE A 87 10.86 20.11 -1.46
N LYS A 88 12.16 20.07 -1.72
CA LYS A 88 12.73 20.32 -3.04
C LYS A 88 13.27 19.02 -3.61
N ILE A 89 13.17 18.83 -4.91
CA ILE A 89 13.69 17.65 -5.59
C ILE A 89 14.46 18.10 -6.82
N ARG A 90 15.63 17.50 -7.05
CA ARG A 90 16.43 17.70 -8.26
C ARG A 90 16.92 16.36 -8.80
N TYR A 91 16.90 16.21 -10.11
CA TYR A 91 17.30 14.97 -10.78
C TYR A 91 17.61 15.20 -12.26
N VAL A 92 18.29 14.24 -12.88
CA VAL A 92 18.61 14.24 -14.31
C VAL A 92 18.05 12.98 -14.95
N VAL A 93 17.49 13.14 -16.16
CA VAL A 93 17.00 12.04 -17.00
C VAL A 93 17.84 11.90 -18.27
N LYS A 94 17.76 10.75 -18.97
CA LYS A 94 18.63 10.46 -20.13
C LYS A 94 17.98 10.66 -21.50
N GLY A 95 16.67 10.45 -21.60
CA GLY A 95 15.90 10.52 -22.84
C GLY A 95 15.20 11.86 -23.05
N ALA A 96 14.45 11.96 -24.15
CA ALA A 96 13.64 13.13 -24.46
C ALA A 96 12.65 13.46 -23.33
N LEU A 97 12.42 14.76 -23.11
CA LEU A 97 11.59 15.19 -21.99
C LEU A 97 10.10 14.86 -22.17
N SER A 98 9.60 14.79 -23.40
CA SER A 98 8.20 14.53 -23.76
C SER A 98 8.08 13.64 -25.01
N MET A 99 6.84 13.22 -25.32
CA MET A 99 6.48 12.54 -26.57
C MET A 99 5.33 13.31 -27.25
N PRO A 100 5.07 13.13 -28.56
CA PRO A 100 4.01 13.89 -29.27
C PRO A 100 2.61 13.81 -28.63
N HIS A 101 2.30 12.69 -27.97
CA HIS A 101 1.01 12.37 -27.38
C HIS A 101 1.06 12.28 -25.85
N MET A 102 2.21 12.58 -25.22
CA MET A 102 2.40 12.49 -23.76
C MET A 102 3.24 13.68 -23.23
N PRO A 103 2.72 14.44 -22.24
CA PRO A 103 3.37 15.66 -21.76
C PRO A 103 4.68 15.37 -21.03
N ALA A 104 5.56 16.38 -20.92
CA ALA A 104 6.85 16.24 -20.24
C ALA A 104 6.71 15.82 -18.77
N THR A 105 5.64 16.26 -18.11
CA THR A 105 5.29 15.86 -16.74
C THR A 105 4.99 14.37 -16.61
N GLY A 106 4.43 13.73 -17.63
CA GLY A 106 4.18 12.28 -17.64
C GLY A 106 5.42 11.48 -18.00
N VAL A 107 6.14 11.91 -19.05
CA VAL A 107 7.32 11.21 -19.56
C VAL A 107 8.49 11.28 -18.58
N SER A 108 8.80 12.49 -18.11
CA SER A 108 10.02 12.82 -17.37
C SER A 108 9.78 13.44 -16.00
N GLY A 109 8.53 13.74 -15.63
CA GLY A 109 8.19 14.36 -14.37
C GLY A 109 8.17 13.39 -13.18
N ILE A 110 7.92 13.95 -12.00
CA ILE A 110 7.73 13.23 -10.73
C ILE A 110 6.41 13.65 -10.10
N ASP A 111 5.95 12.87 -9.13
CA ASP A 111 4.67 13.13 -8.47
C ASP A 111 4.71 12.80 -6.97
N LEU A 112 4.25 13.71 -6.12
CA LEU A 112 4.39 13.61 -4.67
C LEU A 112 3.03 13.50 -3.98
N TYR A 113 2.91 12.53 -3.09
CA TYR A 113 1.74 12.32 -2.25
C TYR A 113 2.15 12.25 -0.79
N ALA A 114 1.32 12.77 0.11
CA ALA A 114 1.52 12.72 1.54
C ALA A 114 0.38 11.94 2.21
N THR A 115 0.70 11.09 3.18
CA THR A 115 -0.27 10.36 3.99
C THR A 115 -0.32 10.94 5.39
N ASP A 116 -1.51 11.35 5.83
CA ASP A 116 -1.71 11.92 7.16
C ASP A 116 -1.83 10.86 8.27
N ASN A 117 -1.95 11.33 9.52
CA ASN A 117 -2.00 10.47 10.70
C ASN A 117 -3.21 9.52 10.76
N ASN A 118 -4.20 9.69 9.88
CA ASN A 118 -5.36 8.80 9.76
C ASN A 118 -5.34 7.97 8.47
N GLY A 119 -4.20 7.92 7.78
CA GLY A 119 -4.05 7.18 6.54
C GLY A 119 -4.62 7.89 5.33
N GLN A 120 -5.08 9.14 5.44
CA GLN A 120 -5.62 9.85 4.29
C GLN A 120 -4.48 10.38 3.43
N GLU A 121 -4.45 9.91 2.19
CA GLU A 121 -3.53 10.41 1.16
C GLU A 121 -3.98 11.78 0.62
N ARG A 122 -3.00 12.63 0.32
CA ARG A 122 -3.17 13.96 -0.29
C ARG A 122 -2.10 14.19 -1.34
N TRP A 123 -2.51 14.63 -2.52
CA TRP A 123 -1.59 15.06 -3.57
C TRP A 123 -0.89 16.36 -3.18
N CYS A 124 0.42 16.44 -3.41
CA CYS A 124 1.24 17.62 -3.16
C CYS A 124 1.58 18.30 -4.49
N VAL A 125 1.03 19.49 -4.71
CA VAL A 125 1.34 20.27 -5.91
C VAL A 125 2.78 20.81 -5.83
N GLY A 126 3.54 20.59 -6.89
CA GLY A 126 4.92 21.08 -7.02
C GLY A 126 5.04 22.07 -8.16
N ARG A 127 5.80 23.15 -7.96
CA ARG A 127 6.28 24.01 -9.05
C ARG A 127 7.50 23.36 -9.67
N TYR A 128 7.60 23.31 -10.99
CA TYR A 128 8.66 22.56 -11.65
C TYR A 128 9.32 23.34 -12.79
N VAL A 129 10.56 22.95 -13.11
CA VAL A 129 11.33 23.42 -14.27
C VAL A 129 11.88 22.20 -15.01
N MET A 130 11.49 22.05 -16.28
CA MET A 130 11.90 20.94 -17.15
C MET A 130 13.08 21.39 -18.03
N GLN A 131 14.30 21.14 -17.55
CA GLN A 131 15.57 21.46 -18.22
C GLN A 131 16.59 20.33 -17.95
N ASP A 132 17.87 20.53 -18.28
CA ASP A 132 18.92 19.51 -18.11
C ASP A 132 18.94 18.88 -16.71
N THR A 133 18.87 19.72 -15.67
CA THR A 133 18.52 19.28 -14.30
C THR A 133 17.08 19.67 -14.01
N ILE A 134 16.20 18.67 -13.93
CA ILE A 134 14.80 18.87 -13.60
C ILE A 134 14.69 19.17 -12.11
N THR A 135 13.90 20.17 -11.76
CA THR A 135 13.66 20.55 -10.37
C THR A 135 12.17 20.63 -10.05
N TYR A 136 11.78 20.20 -8.86
CA TYR A 136 10.46 20.40 -8.28
C TYR A 136 10.57 21.08 -6.92
N ASP A 137 9.65 22.00 -6.64
CA ASP A 137 9.51 22.73 -5.40
C ASP A 137 8.10 22.56 -4.83
N PHE A 138 7.97 21.75 -3.80
CA PHE A 138 6.73 21.49 -3.06
C PHE A 138 6.71 22.39 -1.82
N SER A 139 6.12 23.58 -1.95
CA SER A 139 6.11 24.62 -0.92
C SER A 139 4.75 24.76 -0.24
N GLY A 140 4.71 25.32 0.97
CA GLY A 140 3.46 25.60 1.67
C GLY A 140 2.81 24.34 2.25
N LEU A 141 3.64 23.33 2.53
CA LEU A 141 3.19 22.07 3.09
C LEU A 141 2.85 22.28 4.58
N SER A 142 1.57 22.34 4.90
CA SER A 142 1.09 22.53 6.28
C SER A 142 0.30 21.32 6.74
N TYR A 143 0.68 20.77 7.90
CA TYR A 143 0.08 19.53 8.38
C TYR A 143 -0.23 19.61 9.87
N ALA A 144 -1.41 19.13 10.24
CA ALA A 144 -1.79 18.88 11.63
C ALA A 144 -1.11 17.60 12.15
N ALA A 145 0.22 17.56 12.15
CA ALA A 145 0.96 16.43 12.70
C ALA A 145 0.92 16.50 14.23
N LYS A 146 0.09 15.67 14.87
CA LYS A 146 0.10 15.52 16.35
C LYS A 146 1.42 14.94 16.85
N THR A 147 2.15 14.26 15.97
CA THR A 147 3.45 13.63 16.20
C THR A 147 4.51 14.46 15.49
N GLY A 148 5.49 15.02 16.21
CA GLY A 148 6.46 15.99 15.68
C GLY A 148 7.37 15.52 14.52
N LYS A 149 7.19 14.29 14.03
CA LYS A 149 7.95 13.68 12.91
C LYS A 149 7.30 13.91 11.53
N GLY A 150 6.14 14.56 11.46
CA GLY A 150 5.48 14.92 10.20
C GLY A 150 4.81 13.75 9.48
N PHE A 151 4.65 13.86 8.16
CA PHE A 151 3.89 12.91 7.32
C PHE A 151 4.82 11.95 6.56
N GLU A 152 4.25 10.80 6.19
CA GLU A 152 4.83 9.92 5.18
C GLU A 152 4.57 10.52 3.81
N TYR A 153 5.58 10.47 2.95
CA TYR A 153 5.50 10.89 1.55
C TYR A 153 5.89 9.76 0.63
N GLN A 154 5.25 9.71 -0.53
CA GLN A 154 5.61 8.83 -1.63
C GLN A 154 5.83 9.66 -2.90
N LEU A 155 7.02 9.52 -3.46
CA LEU A 155 7.46 10.19 -4.67
C LEU A 155 7.49 9.18 -5.83
N PHE A 156 6.55 9.28 -6.76
CA PHE A 156 6.55 8.49 -7.98
C PHE A 156 7.54 9.05 -9.00
N LEU A 157 8.28 8.15 -9.65
CA LEU A 157 9.34 8.45 -10.61
C LEU A 157 8.82 8.52 -12.06
N PRO A 158 9.60 9.07 -13.01
CA PRO A 158 9.21 9.19 -14.42
C PRO A 158 8.74 7.89 -15.08
N LEU A 159 7.74 7.97 -15.97
CA LEU A 159 7.13 6.80 -16.62
C LEU A 159 7.90 6.34 -17.87
N TYR A 160 8.44 7.27 -18.65
CA TYR A 160 9.03 6.99 -19.96
C TYR A 160 10.47 7.52 -20.09
N ASN A 161 11.17 7.67 -18.96
CA ASN A 161 12.54 8.13 -18.94
C ASN A 161 13.39 7.43 -17.86
N SER A 162 14.70 7.44 -18.04
CA SER A 162 15.67 6.84 -17.12
C SER A 162 16.25 7.91 -16.21
N VAL A 163 16.10 7.73 -14.89
CA VAL A 163 16.70 8.62 -13.89
C VAL A 163 18.18 8.27 -13.70
N SER A 164 19.05 9.27 -13.82
CA SER A 164 20.50 9.09 -13.63
C SER A 164 20.92 9.24 -12.18
N TRP A 165 20.39 10.28 -11.52
CA TRP A 165 20.57 10.56 -10.09
C TRP A 165 19.38 11.41 -9.63
N LEU A 166 19.07 11.36 -8.33
CA LEU A 166 18.02 12.16 -7.70
C LEU A 166 18.42 12.56 -6.28
N GLU A 167 18.05 13.76 -5.85
CA GLU A 167 18.22 14.21 -4.46
C GLU A 167 16.95 14.90 -3.95
N ILE A 168 16.68 14.73 -2.66
CA ILE A 168 15.55 15.32 -1.94
C ILE A 168 16.10 16.30 -0.89
N GLY A 169 15.71 17.56 -1.02
CA GLY A 169 16.11 18.66 -0.17
C GLY A 169 15.01 19.06 0.81
N VAL A 170 15.37 19.25 2.08
CA VAL A 170 14.48 19.86 3.09
C VAL A 170 15.24 20.94 3.88
N PRO A 171 14.56 21.90 4.52
CA PRO A 171 15.23 22.88 5.38
C PRO A 171 15.99 22.21 6.52
N GLU A 172 17.17 22.75 6.90
CA GLU A 172 18.07 22.11 7.88
C GLU A 172 17.41 21.75 9.21
N ASN A 173 16.55 22.63 9.72
CA ASN A 173 15.86 22.50 11.02
C ASN A 173 14.65 21.54 11.02
N THR A 174 14.43 20.79 9.94
CA THR A 174 13.30 19.85 9.81
C THR A 174 13.79 18.40 9.93
N SER A 175 12.90 17.46 10.18
CA SER A 175 13.22 16.02 10.18
C SER A 175 13.04 15.43 8.79
N PHE A 176 13.90 14.47 8.44
CA PHE A 176 13.82 13.70 7.21
C PHE A 176 14.43 12.31 7.44
N ARG A 177 13.82 11.28 6.88
CA ARG A 177 14.40 9.94 6.74
C ARG A 177 13.73 9.19 5.59
N PHE A 178 14.49 8.40 4.86
CA PHE A 178 13.91 7.44 3.92
C PHE A 178 13.19 6.30 4.67
N LEU A 179 12.22 5.69 3.99
CA LEU A 179 11.53 4.50 4.44
C LEU A 179 11.99 3.30 3.59
N PRO A 180 12.21 2.12 4.19
CA PRO A 180 12.60 0.95 3.43
C PRO A 180 11.47 0.48 2.50
N VAL A 181 11.85 -0.37 1.55
CA VAL A 181 10.90 -1.19 0.79
C VAL A 181 10.12 -2.11 1.72
N SER A 182 8.83 -2.29 1.43
CA SER A 182 7.95 -3.17 2.21
C SER A 182 8.33 -4.64 2.03
N GLN A 183 8.12 -5.43 3.08
CA GLN A 183 8.20 -6.89 3.06
C GLN A 183 6.97 -7.55 2.43
N GLU A 184 5.91 -6.77 2.19
CA GLU A 184 4.67 -7.27 1.61
C GLU A 184 4.87 -7.77 0.17
N LYS A 185 4.17 -8.86 -0.16
CA LYS A 185 4.15 -9.42 -1.51
C LYS A 185 3.48 -8.45 -2.50
N PRO A 186 4.08 -8.16 -3.65
CA PRO A 186 3.59 -7.16 -4.58
C PRO A 186 2.49 -7.68 -5.51
N LEU A 187 1.64 -6.76 -5.98
CA LEU A 187 0.87 -6.94 -7.21
C LEU A 187 1.84 -6.75 -8.39
N VAL A 188 1.92 -7.74 -9.30
CA VAL A 188 2.89 -7.72 -10.41
C VAL A 188 2.15 -7.54 -11.72
N ILE A 189 2.36 -6.42 -12.39
CA ILE A 189 1.79 -6.11 -13.70
C ILE A 189 2.82 -6.48 -14.77
N TYR A 190 2.44 -7.34 -15.70
CA TYR A 190 3.17 -7.55 -16.96
C TYR A 190 2.29 -7.09 -18.12
N GLY A 191 2.76 -6.09 -18.86
CA GLY A 191 1.91 -5.50 -19.89
C GLY A 191 2.58 -4.59 -20.90
N THR A 192 1.77 -3.71 -21.47
CA THR A 192 2.08 -2.94 -22.68
C THR A 192 2.52 -1.49 -22.40
N SER A 193 2.36 -0.60 -23.38
CA SER A 193 2.53 0.85 -23.22
C SER A 193 1.55 1.45 -22.22
N ILE A 194 0.32 0.92 -22.18
CA ILE A 194 -0.75 1.36 -21.27
C ILE A 194 -0.33 1.05 -19.82
N ALA A 195 0.11 -0.19 -19.56
CA ALA A 195 0.69 -0.59 -18.28
C ALA A 195 1.89 0.28 -17.88
N GLN A 196 2.79 0.57 -18.82
CA GLN A 196 3.94 1.45 -18.56
C GLN A 196 3.52 2.89 -18.19
N GLY A 197 2.33 3.31 -18.61
CA GLY A 197 1.71 4.58 -18.20
C GLY A 197 1.43 5.56 -19.35
N ALA A 198 1.48 5.13 -20.61
CA ALA A 198 1.09 5.98 -21.74
C ALA A 198 -0.46 6.09 -21.78
N CYS A 199 -1.09 7.27 -21.69
CA CYS A 199 -0.53 8.63 -21.67
C CYS A 199 -0.95 9.44 -20.44
N ALA A 200 -0.65 8.91 -19.26
CA ALA A 200 -0.88 9.61 -18.00
C ALA A 200 -0.20 10.98 -17.99
N SER A 201 -0.90 12.00 -17.48
CA SER A 201 -0.41 13.39 -17.48
C SER A 201 0.78 13.61 -16.53
N ARG A 202 0.91 12.76 -15.52
CA ARG A 202 1.98 12.73 -14.49
C ARG A 202 2.09 11.32 -13.90
N PRO A 203 3.23 10.93 -13.28
CA PRO A 203 3.44 9.57 -12.80
C PRO A 203 2.34 9.01 -11.90
N GLY A 204 1.77 9.81 -10.99
CA GLY A 204 0.67 9.36 -10.13
C GLY A 204 -0.63 9.05 -10.88
N MET A 205 -0.75 9.43 -12.15
CA MET A 205 -1.95 9.11 -12.95
C MET A 205 -1.80 7.84 -13.78
N ALA A 206 -0.63 7.20 -13.83
CA ALA A 206 -0.52 5.86 -14.41
C ALA A 206 -1.40 4.89 -13.61
N TRP A 207 -2.19 4.05 -14.27
CA TRP A 207 -3.19 3.21 -13.58
C TRP A 207 -2.57 2.28 -12.53
N GLY A 208 -1.36 1.74 -12.79
CA GLY A 208 -0.63 0.94 -11.80
C GLY A 208 -0.23 1.73 -10.55
N ASN A 209 0.03 3.03 -10.70
CA ASN A 209 0.32 3.93 -9.56
C ASN A 209 -0.97 4.36 -8.84
N ILE A 210 -2.08 4.54 -9.55
CA ILE A 210 -3.40 4.74 -8.93
C ILE A 210 -3.78 3.49 -8.12
N LEU A 211 -3.55 2.30 -8.68
CA LEU A 211 -3.75 1.03 -7.99
C LEU A 211 -2.89 0.94 -6.73
N ASN A 212 -1.60 1.28 -6.80
CA ASN A 212 -0.72 1.33 -5.63
C ASN A 212 -1.28 2.25 -4.54
N ARG A 213 -1.75 3.45 -4.87
CA ARG A 213 -2.28 4.39 -3.87
C ARG A 213 -3.64 3.98 -3.30
N LYS A 214 -4.53 3.41 -4.11
CA LYS A 214 -5.89 3.04 -3.68
C LYS A 214 -5.98 1.67 -2.98
N SER A 215 -5.08 0.75 -3.30
CA SER A 215 -4.96 -0.54 -2.62
C SER A 215 -3.96 -0.50 -1.46
N GLU A 216 -2.99 0.40 -1.54
CA GLU A 216 -1.82 0.50 -0.65
C GLU A 216 -0.85 -0.70 -0.70
N HIS A 217 -1.13 -1.72 -1.52
CA HIS A 217 -0.19 -2.79 -1.82
C HIS A 217 0.99 -2.30 -2.65
N PRO A 218 2.20 -2.87 -2.46
CA PRO A 218 3.31 -2.69 -3.40
C PRO A 218 2.89 -3.13 -4.81
N VAL A 219 3.20 -2.30 -5.80
CA VAL A 219 2.94 -2.61 -7.22
C VAL A 219 4.27 -2.62 -7.96
N ILE A 220 4.52 -3.71 -8.70
CA ILE A 220 5.63 -3.82 -9.63
C ILE A 220 5.07 -3.64 -11.05
N ASN A 221 5.61 -2.67 -11.78
CA ASN A 221 5.17 -2.34 -13.13
C ASN A 221 6.20 -2.82 -14.18
N LEU A 222 5.94 -3.97 -14.79
CA LEU A 222 6.67 -4.51 -15.93
C LEU A 222 5.89 -4.28 -17.23
N GLY A 223 5.40 -3.06 -17.42
CA GLY A 223 4.85 -2.58 -18.69
C GLY A 223 5.96 -2.20 -19.67
N PHE A 224 5.91 -2.73 -20.88
CA PHE A 224 6.86 -2.44 -21.94
C PHE A 224 6.14 -1.98 -23.21
N SER A 225 6.25 -0.70 -23.53
CA SER A 225 5.65 -0.06 -24.70
C SER A 225 5.93 -0.82 -26.00
N GLY A 226 4.86 -1.28 -26.67
CA GLY A 226 4.93 -2.09 -27.88
C GLY A 226 5.58 -3.47 -27.73
N ASN A 227 5.92 -3.89 -26.52
CA ASN A 227 6.84 -5.00 -26.25
C ASN A 227 6.42 -6.02 -25.18
N GLY A 228 5.34 -5.81 -24.41
CA GLY A 228 4.74 -6.90 -23.62
C GLY A 228 3.98 -7.86 -24.51
N LYS A 229 4.57 -9.01 -24.87
CA LYS A 229 4.06 -9.95 -25.90
C LYS A 229 4.04 -11.41 -25.43
N LEU A 230 3.87 -11.64 -24.13
CA LEU A 230 3.84 -12.97 -23.52
C LEU A 230 5.11 -13.80 -23.77
N GLU A 231 6.28 -13.17 -23.78
CA GLU A 231 7.54 -13.86 -24.01
C GLU A 231 7.92 -14.78 -22.86
N SER A 232 8.45 -15.97 -23.18
CA SER A 232 8.89 -16.97 -22.20
C SER A 232 9.95 -16.42 -21.25
N GLU A 233 10.87 -15.62 -21.74
CA GLU A 233 11.97 -15.04 -20.97
C GLU A 233 11.46 -14.04 -19.92
N LEU A 234 10.31 -13.40 -20.18
CA LEU A 234 9.65 -12.56 -19.18
C LEU A 234 8.91 -13.43 -18.16
N PHE A 235 8.26 -14.51 -18.57
CA PHE A 235 7.66 -15.46 -17.63
C PHE A 235 8.69 -16.13 -16.73
N ASP A 236 9.89 -16.42 -17.24
CA ASP A 236 11.01 -16.90 -16.42
C ASP A 236 11.35 -15.90 -15.32
N LEU A 237 11.48 -14.62 -15.65
CA LEU A 237 11.72 -13.54 -14.67
C LEU A 237 10.55 -13.37 -13.70
N LEU A 238 9.30 -13.35 -14.20
CA LEU A 238 8.11 -13.24 -13.36
C LEU A 238 8.02 -14.38 -12.35
N SER A 239 8.43 -15.60 -12.73
CA SER A 239 8.40 -16.79 -11.86
C SER A 239 9.34 -16.71 -10.66
N GLU A 240 10.29 -15.77 -10.67
CA GLU A 240 11.20 -15.50 -9.55
C GLU A 240 10.58 -14.59 -8.48
N ILE A 241 9.45 -13.93 -8.78
CA ILE A 241 8.82 -12.94 -7.90
C ILE A 241 7.81 -13.63 -6.97
N ASP A 242 7.97 -13.47 -5.65
CA ASP A 242 6.98 -13.89 -4.65
C ASP A 242 5.79 -12.92 -4.62
N ALA A 243 4.94 -13.00 -5.65
CA ALA A 243 3.82 -12.10 -5.87
C ALA A 243 2.63 -12.37 -4.95
N LYS A 244 1.83 -11.32 -4.71
CA LYS A 244 0.47 -11.41 -4.16
C LYS A 244 -0.54 -11.75 -5.26
N LEU A 245 -0.34 -11.21 -6.45
CA LEU A 245 -1.16 -11.44 -7.64
C LEU A 245 -0.33 -11.12 -8.88
N PHE A 246 -0.40 -11.96 -9.90
CA PHE A 246 0.09 -11.61 -11.24
C PHE A 246 -1.05 -11.08 -12.09
N ILE A 247 -0.83 -9.96 -12.78
CA ILE A 247 -1.76 -9.33 -13.71
C ILE A 247 -1.11 -9.37 -15.09
N ILE A 248 -1.67 -10.18 -16.00
CA ILE A 248 -1.15 -10.40 -17.35
C ILE A 248 -2.01 -9.60 -18.33
N ASP A 249 -1.59 -8.36 -18.62
CA ASP A 249 -2.29 -7.36 -19.43
C ASP A 249 -1.46 -7.02 -20.69
N CYS A 250 -1.33 -8.00 -21.59
CA CYS A 250 -0.45 -7.94 -22.77
C CYS A 250 -1.20 -7.85 -24.10
N MET A 251 -2.52 -7.98 -24.11
CA MET A 251 -3.30 -8.12 -25.35
C MET A 251 -3.18 -6.93 -26.31
N PRO A 252 -3.07 -5.66 -25.86
CA PRO A 252 -2.91 -4.53 -26.78
C PRO A 252 -1.69 -4.59 -27.72
N ASN A 253 -0.68 -5.40 -27.41
CA ASN A 253 0.51 -5.60 -28.26
C ASN A 253 0.46 -6.84 -29.15
N LEU A 254 -0.60 -7.64 -29.05
CA LEU A 254 -0.82 -8.88 -29.81
C LEU A 254 -2.12 -8.89 -30.66
N PRO A 255 -2.63 -7.76 -31.20
CA PRO A 255 -3.88 -7.77 -31.95
C PRO A 255 -3.69 -8.30 -33.39
N GLY A 256 -4.79 -8.64 -34.05
CA GLY A 256 -4.83 -9.07 -35.44
C GLY A 256 -3.97 -10.31 -35.71
N LYS A 257 -3.08 -10.26 -36.72
CA LYS A 257 -2.20 -11.40 -37.07
C LYS A 257 -1.31 -11.87 -35.93
N SER A 258 -0.97 -10.99 -34.99
CA SER A 258 -0.13 -11.35 -33.84
C SER A 258 -0.87 -12.19 -32.81
N ALA A 259 -2.20 -12.35 -32.93
CA ALA A 259 -3.01 -13.11 -31.99
C ALA A 259 -2.73 -14.63 -32.06
N GLU A 260 -2.14 -15.13 -33.15
CA GLU A 260 -1.87 -16.56 -33.36
C GLU A 260 -0.99 -17.19 -32.27
N VAL A 261 -0.18 -16.38 -31.56
CA VAL A 261 0.69 -16.86 -30.49
C VAL A 261 0.06 -16.78 -29.10
N ILE A 262 -1.08 -16.09 -28.94
CA ILE A 262 -1.66 -15.80 -27.62
C ILE A 262 -2.00 -17.09 -26.88
N TYR A 263 -2.67 -18.03 -27.56
CA TYR A 263 -3.10 -19.28 -26.93
C TYR A 263 -1.93 -20.04 -26.32
N ASP A 264 -0.93 -20.40 -27.14
CA ASP A 264 0.21 -21.20 -26.71
C ASP A 264 1.07 -20.48 -25.67
N ARG A 265 1.31 -19.17 -25.85
CA ARG A 265 2.15 -18.39 -24.92
C ARG A 265 1.47 -18.19 -23.57
N THR A 266 0.15 -17.99 -23.55
CA THR A 266 -0.61 -17.88 -22.31
C THR A 266 -0.55 -19.19 -21.53
N LEU A 267 -0.82 -20.33 -22.18
CA LEU A 267 -0.74 -21.64 -21.51
C LEU A 267 0.65 -21.90 -20.94
N LYS A 268 1.71 -21.69 -21.74
CA LYS A 268 3.09 -21.88 -21.30
C LYS A 268 3.47 -20.93 -20.15
N GLY A 269 3.12 -19.66 -20.25
CA GLY A 269 3.43 -18.65 -19.24
C GLY A 269 2.71 -18.92 -17.91
N VAL A 270 1.43 -19.25 -17.94
CA VAL A 270 0.67 -19.62 -16.73
C VAL A 270 1.25 -20.87 -16.08
N LYS A 271 1.54 -21.91 -16.88
CA LYS A 271 2.18 -23.14 -16.38
C LYS A 271 3.54 -22.85 -15.76
N LYS A 272 4.34 -21.99 -16.40
CA LYS A 272 5.63 -21.53 -15.87
C LYS A 272 5.51 -20.85 -14.50
N LEU A 273 4.54 -19.95 -14.33
CA LEU A 273 4.29 -19.31 -13.03
C LEU A 273 3.84 -20.33 -11.97
N ARG A 274 3.04 -21.32 -12.35
CA ARG A 274 2.55 -22.37 -11.44
C ARG A 274 3.64 -23.35 -10.99
N GLU A 275 4.77 -23.44 -11.68
CA GLU A 275 5.94 -24.21 -11.22
C GLU A 275 6.50 -23.66 -9.90
N THR A 276 6.42 -22.35 -9.67
CA THR A 276 7.07 -21.69 -8.53
C THR A 276 6.11 -20.95 -7.61
N SER A 277 4.91 -20.59 -8.08
CA SER A 277 4.00 -19.70 -7.37
C SER A 277 2.57 -20.22 -7.24
N LYS A 278 2.00 -20.00 -6.06
CA LYS A 278 0.58 -20.19 -5.75
C LYS A 278 -0.22 -18.89 -5.80
N ALA A 279 0.40 -17.77 -6.16
CA ALA A 279 -0.30 -16.51 -6.27
C ALA A 279 -1.41 -16.61 -7.33
N PRO A 280 -2.58 -16.01 -7.10
CA PRO A 280 -3.57 -15.82 -8.14
C PRO A 280 -2.96 -15.23 -9.43
N ILE A 281 -3.53 -15.58 -10.58
CA ILE A 281 -3.15 -15.02 -11.87
C ILE A 281 -4.41 -14.45 -12.53
N LEU A 282 -4.39 -13.14 -12.82
CA LEU A 282 -5.43 -12.45 -13.56
C LEU A 282 -5.02 -12.30 -15.02
N LEU A 283 -5.76 -12.95 -15.93
CA LEU A 283 -5.63 -12.77 -17.38
C LEU A 283 -6.57 -11.66 -17.83
N VAL A 284 -6.06 -10.71 -18.62
CA VAL A 284 -6.81 -9.51 -19.00
C VAL A 284 -6.94 -9.36 -20.50
N GLU A 285 -8.17 -9.13 -20.95
CA GLU A 285 -8.47 -8.82 -22.35
C GLU A 285 -7.92 -7.47 -22.81
N HIS A 286 -7.84 -7.30 -24.13
CA HIS A 286 -7.70 -5.98 -24.73
C HIS A 286 -8.95 -5.15 -24.43
N ASP A 287 -8.72 -3.91 -24.04
CA ASP A 287 -9.70 -2.87 -23.71
C ASP A 287 -10.42 -2.24 -24.91
N GLY A 288 -10.07 -2.62 -26.15
CA GLY A 288 -10.63 -2.08 -27.38
C GLY A 288 -9.86 -0.90 -27.98
N TYR A 289 -10.42 -0.34 -29.05
CA TYR A 289 -9.94 0.90 -29.65
C TYR A 289 -11.07 1.92 -29.66
N ALA A 290 -10.76 3.21 -29.52
CA ALA A 290 -11.79 4.26 -29.48
C ALA A 290 -12.60 4.37 -30.79
N ASN A 291 -12.04 3.88 -31.90
CA ASN A 291 -12.68 3.91 -33.21
C ASN A 291 -13.33 2.57 -33.61
N ASP A 292 -13.49 1.61 -32.70
CA ASP A 292 -14.04 0.28 -33.00
C ASP A 292 -15.44 0.31 -33.64
N VAL A 293 -16.32 1.23 -33.22
CA VAL A 293 -17.64 1.44 -33.84
C VAL A 293 -17.56 1.96 -35.27
N THR A 294 -16.49 2.67 -35.62
CA THR A 294 -16.32 3.29 -36.96
C THR A 294 -15.32 2.55 -37.83
N SER A 295 -14.73 1.47 -37.33
CA SER A 295 -13.74 0.67 -38.04
C SER A 295 -13.89 -0.81 -37.67
N GLU A 296 -14.58 -1.55 -38.52
CA GLU A 296 -14.71 -3.02 -38.40
C GLU A 296 -13.35 -3.71 -38.29
N LYS A 297 -12.33 -3.17 -38.99
CA LYS A 297 -10.96 -3.67 -38.91
C LYS A 297 -10.35 -3.47 -37.51
N ALA A 298 -10.60 -2.34 -36.87
CA ALA A 298 -10.12 -2.08 -35.51
C ALA A 298 -10.82 -3.01 -34.51
N GLU A 299 -12.15 -3.14 -34.64
CA GLU A 299 -12.96 -4.08 -33.85
C GLU A 299 -12.43 -5.51 -33.96
N GLU A 300 -12.31 -6.02 -35.19
CA GLU A 300 -11.87 -7.39 -35.46
C GLU A 300 -10.47 -7.63 -34.89
N SER A 301 -9.59 -6.65 -35.00
CA SER A 301 -8.20 -6.74 -34.58
C SER A 301 -8.05 -7.05 -33.08
N TYR A 302 -8.79 -6.38 -32.19
CA TYR A 302 -8.75 -6.71 -30.76
C TYR A 302 -9.62 -7.93 -30.43
N ARG A 303 -10.75 -8.13 -31.14
CA ARG A 303 -11.67 -9.25 -30.86
C ARG A 303 -11.01 -10.60 -31.06
N VAL A 304 -10.17 -10.75 -32.09
CA VAL A 304 -9.38 -11.98 -32.32
C VAL A 304 -8.43 -12.24 -31.15
N ALA A 305 -7.75 -11.21 -30.64
CA ALA A 305 -6.85 -11.37 -29.48
C ALA A 305 -7.61 -11.82 -28.22
N ASN A 306 -8.75 -11.19 -27.93
CA ASN A 306 -9.62 -11.56 -26.81
C ASN A 306 -10.16 -12.99 -26.95
N THR A 307 -10.49 -13.41 -28.19
CA THR A 307 -10.96 -14.78 -28.46
C THR A 307 -9.88 -15.82 -28.15
N GLU A 308 -8.64 -15.61 -28.59
CA GLU A 308 -7.54 -16.54 -28.31
C GLU A 308 -7.15 -16.58 -26.82
N LEU A 309 -7.19 -15.42 -26.13
CA LEU A 309 -6.98 -15.39 -24.67
C LEU A 309 -8.10 -16.15 -23.93
N ARG A 310 -9.36 -15.94 -24.31
CA ARG A 310 -10.51 -16.65 -23.74
C ARG A 310 -10.38 -18.15 -23.91
N LYS A 311 -9.96 -18.59 -25.10
CA LYS A 311 -9.71 -19.99 -25.41
C LYS A 311 -8.64 -20.57 -24.48
N ALA A 312 -7.53 -19.86 -24.27
CA ALA A 312 -6.48 -20.29 -23.34
C ALA A 312 -6.98 -20.38 -21.91
N TYR A 313 -7.74 -19.39 -21.44
CA TYR A 313 -8.36 -19.41 -20.12
C TYR A 313 -9.28 -20.62 -19.93
N ASN A 314 -10.15 -20.90 -20.90
CA ASN A 314 -11.05 -22.05 -20.83
C ASN A 314 -10.27 -23.37 -20.76
N THR A 315 -9.21 -23.52 -21.55
CA THR A 315 -8.32 -24.70 -21.44
C THR A 315 -7.67 -24.81 -20.06
N LEU A 316 -7.20 -23.71 -19.46
CA LEU A 316 -6.62 -23.73 -18.11
C LEU A 316 -7.67 -24.14 -17.04
N GLN A 317 -8.93 -23.74 -17.21
CA GLN A 317 -10.02 -24.15 -16.34
C GLN A 317 -10.35 -25.65 -16.51
N GLU A 318 -10.40 -26.15 -17.75
CA GLU A 318 -10.59 -27.58 -18.06
C GLU A 318 -9.45 -28.44 -17.49
N GLU A 319 -8.21 -27.95 -17.56
CA GLU A 319 -7.04 -28.55 -16.92
C GLU A 319 -7.03 -28.39 -15.38
N GLN A 320 -8.02 -27.71 -14.81
CA GLN A 320 -8.16 -27.46 -13.36
C GLN A 320 -6.94 -26.75 -12.75
N ILE A 321 -6.32 -25.84 -13.50
CA ILE A 321 -5.27 -24.98 -12.96
C ILE A 321 -5.90 -24.02 -11.93
N PRO A 322 -5.46 -24.04 -10.66
CA PRO A 322 -6.12 -23.29 -9.60
C PRO A 322 -5.85 -21.78 -9.71
N ASP A 323 -6.76 -20.99 -9.14
CA ASP A 323 -6.63 -19.55 -8.89
C ASP A 323 -6.26 -18.74 -10.15
N ILE A 324 -6.85 -19.11 -11.28
CA ILE A 324 -6.79 -18.34 -12.53
C ILE A 324 -8.10 -17.56 -12.66
N TYR A 325 -7.96 -16.24 -12.83
CA TYR A 325 -9.05 -15.30 -12.94
C TYR A 325 -8.99 -14.58 -14.27
N TYR A 326 -10.09 -13.92 -14.63
CA TYR A 326 -10.25 -13.27 -15.92
C TYR A 326 -10.92 -11.90 -15.75
N LEU A 327 -10.47 -10.91 -16.55
CA LEU A 327 -11.07 -9.58 -16.65
C LEU A 327 -11.41 -9.26 -18.11
N THR A 328 -12.68 -8.98 -18.40
CA THR A 328 -13.15 -8.73 -19.77
C THR A 328 -13.04 -7.27 -20.20
N LYS A 329 -13.08 -7.00 -21.52
CA LYS A 329 -13.17 -5.64 -22.08
C LYS A 329 -14.30 -4.83 -21.43
N GLU A 330 -15.47 -5.44 -21.27
CA GLU A 330 -16.67 -4.79 -20.71
C GLU A 330 -16.50 -4.47 -19.22
N GLU A 331 -15.80 -5.32 -18.47
CA GLU A 331 -15.46 -5.05 -17.07
C GLU A 331 -14.42 -3.93 -16.93
N ILE A 332 -13.46 -3.83 -17.86
CA ILE A 332 -12.53 -2.69 -17.93
C ILE A 332 -13.30 -1.40 -18.22
N GLY A 333 -14.14 -1.43 -19.26
CA GLY A 333 -15.15 -0.41 -19.53
C GLY A 333 -14.60 0.98 -19.83
N ILE A 334 -13.58 1.09 -20.70
CA ILE A 334 -12.98 2.38 -21.07
C ILE A 334 -14.03 3.30 -21.71
N PRO A 335 -14.21 4.55 -21.22
CA PRO A 335 -15.16 5.48 -21.80
C PRO A 335 -14.72 5.95 -23.19
N ALA A 336 -15.66 6.44 -23.99
CA ALA A 336 -15.40 6.92 -25.36
C ALA A 336 -14.29 8.00 -25.41
N ASP A 337 -14.28 8.94 -24.46
CA ASP A 337 -13.26 9.99 -24.34
C ASP A 337 -12.04 9.55 -23.48
N GLY A 338 -11.91 8.24 -23.25
CA GLY A 338 -10.91 7.65 -22.38
C GLY A 338 -9.52 7.51 -23.01
N MET A 339 -9.36 7.80 -24.30
CA MET A 339 -8.11 7.58 -25.04
C MET A 339 -7.63 8.85 -25.76
N VAL A 340 -6.31 9.03 -25.82
CA VAL A 340 -5.68 10.20 -26.46
C VAL A 340 -5.55 10.06 -27.97
N ASP A 341 -5.25 8.85 -28.44
CA ASP A 341 -4.92 8.55 -29.85
C ASP A 341 -5.70 7.33 -30.39
N GLY A 342 -6.74 6.92 -29.66
CA GLY A 342 -7.56 5.75 -29.95
C GLY A 342 -6.98 4.42 -29.46
N VAL A 343 -5.81 4.44 -28.80
CA VAL A 343 -5.20 3.27 -28.16
C VAL A 343 -4.83 3.56 -26.70
N HIS A 344 -4.11 4.65 -26.45
CA HIS A 344 -3.55 4.95 -25.13
C HIS A 344 -4.51 5.77 -24.29
N SER A 345 -4.65 5.40 -23.02
CA SER A 345 -5.59 6.08 -22.13
C SER A 345 -5.15 7.51 -21.77
N THR A 346 -6.11 8.43 -21.69
CA THR A 346 -6.00 9.70 -20.96
C THR A 346 -6.05 9.44 -19.44
N ASP A 347 -5.93 10.47 -18.61
CA ASP A 347 -6.13 10.32 -17.15
C ASP A 347 -7.53 9.77 -16.78
N LEU A 348 -8.56 10.08 -17.58
CA LEU A 348 -9.90 9.52 -17.41
C LEU A 348 -9.89 8.00 -17.64
N GLY A 349 -9.28 7.56 -18.75
CA GLY A 349 -9.14 6.14 -19.04
C GLY A 349 -8.24 5.43 -18.03
N MET A 350 -7.14 6.04 -17.59
CA MET A 350 -6.27 5.49 -16.55
C MET A 350 -6.98 5.31 -15.20
N GLN A 351 -7.86 6.25 -14.84
CA GLN A 351 -8.68 6.14 -13.63
C GLN A 351 -9.67 4.98 -13.74
N GLN A 352 -10.35 4.84 -14.89
CA GLN A 352 -11.27 3.73 -15.17
C GLN A 352 -10.55 2.37 -15.16
N TYR A 353 -9.36 2.30 -15.77
CA TYR A 353 -8.45 1.14 -15.68
C TYR A 353 -8.19 0.80 -14.21
N ALA A 354 -7.71 1.75 -13.42
CA ALA A 354 -7.40 1.48 -12.01
C ALA A 354 -8.62 1.02 -11.20
N ASP A 355 -9.80 1.58 -11.44
CA ASP A 355 -11.01 1.25 -10.68
C ASP A 355 -11.56 -0.15 -11.00
N SER A 356 -11.59 -0.52 -12.29
CA SER A 356 -12.00 -1.87 -12.72
C SER A 356 -11.05 -2.95 -12.21
N TYR A 357 -9.73 -2.70 -12.29
CA TYR A 357 -8.72 -3.62 -11.79
C TYR A 357 -8.78 -3.73 -10.27
N LEU A 358 -8.87 -2.61 -9.54
CA LEU A 358 -8.97 -2.62 -8.09
C LEU A 358 -10.21 -3.38 -7.60
N LYS A 359 -11.33 -3.26 -8.29
CA LYS A 359 -12.53 -4.05 -8.00
C LYS A 359 -12.25 -5.55 -8.13
N LYS A 360 -11.66 -5.99 -9.24
CA LYS A 360 -11.33 -7.39 -9.48
C LYS A 360 -10.27 -7.92 -8.49
N ILE A 361 -9.26 -7.11 -8.16
CA ILE A 361 -8.21 -7.46 -7.21
C ILE A 361 -8.81 -7.69 -5.81
N ARG A 362 -9.69 -6.80 -5.35
CA ARG A 362 -10.38 -6.98 -4.05
C ARG A 362 -11.28 -8.21 -4.01
N GLU A 363 -11.90 -8.55 -5.13
CA GLU A 363 -12.67 -9.80 -5.28
C GLU A 363 -11.75 -11.02 -5.11
N ILE A 364 -10.64 -11.05 -5.85
CA ILE A 364 -9.65 -12.15 -5.85
C ILE A 364 -9.00 -12.33 -4.47
N LEU A 365 -8.60 -11.22 -3.83
CA LEU A 365 -7.87 -11.25 -2.57
C LEU A 365 -8.78 -11.24 -1.33
N HIS A 366 -10.10 -11.23 -1.54
CA HIS A 366 -11.11 -11.14 -0.48
C HIS A 366 -10.89 -9.94 0.45
N GLU A 367 -10.75 -8.76 -0.15
CA GLU A 367 -10.45 -7.49 0.53
C GLU A 367 -11.65 -6.54 0.48
N LYS A 368 -12.66 -6.84 1.29
CA LYS A 368 -13.85 -6.00 1.39
C LYS A 368 -13.49 -4.59 1.85
N ASN A 369 -14.00 -3.60 1.10
CA ASN A 369 -13.79 -2.18 1.36
C ASN A 369 -15.10 -1.39 1.14
N GLU A 370 -16.13 -1.76 1.89
CA GLU A 370 -17.46 -1.18 1.80
C GLU A 370 -18.10 -1.06 3.19
N GLY A 371 -19.14 -0.24 3.31
CA GLY A 371 -19.84 0.00 4.57
C GLY A 371 -19.36 1.26 5.31
N PRO A 372 -19.61 1.36 6.64
CA PRO A 372 -19.21 2.52 7.44
C PRO A 372 -17.69 2.63 7.59
N THR A 373 -17.20 3.76 8.10
CA THR A 373 -15.75 4.01 8.28
C THR A 373 -15.04 2.93 9.11
N SER A 374 -15.72 2.26 10.03
CA SER A 374 -15.18 1.12 10.81
C SER A 374 -14.83 -0.12 9.96
N CYS A 375 -15.27 -0.15 8.71
CA CYS A 375 -15.16 -1.25 7.75
C CYS A 375 -14.25 -0.92 6.54
N ILE A 376 -13.77 0.32 6.42
CA ILE A 376 -12.95 0.82 5.31
C ILE A 376 -11.48 0.76 5.73
N PRO A 377 -10.68 -0.21 5.27
CA PRO A 377 -9.30 -0.39 5.71
C PRO A 377 -8.45 0.87 5.50
N CYS A 378 -7.68 1.29 6.50
CA CYS A 378 -6.74 2.40 6.37
C CYS A 378 -5.53 2.29 7.33
N LYS A 379 -4.41 2.90 6.93
CA LYS A 379 -3.25 3.13 7.82
C LYS A 379 -3.57 4.14 8.93
N GLN A 380 -2.68 4.25 9.89
CA GLN A 380 -2.68 5.33 10.87
C GLN A 380 -1.29 5.62 11.43
N GLN A 381 -1.12 6.84 11.96
CA GLN A 381 0.08 7.29 12.66
C GLN A 381 -0.32 8.26 13.78
N ARG A 382 -1.19 7.82 14.69
CA ARG A 382 -1.70 8.62 15.83
C ARG A 382 -0.87 8.48 17.09
N ASP A 383 -0.05 7.44 17.17
CA ASP A 383 0.84 7.17 18.30
C ASP A 383 2.26 7.69 18.03
N SER A 384 3.08 7.71 19.08
CA SER A 384 4.46 8.23 19.06
C SER A 384 5.47 7.31 18.36
N TYR A 385 5.19 6.00 18.33
CA TYR A 385 6.00 5.00 17.63
C TYR A 385 5.61 4.91 16.16
N ASP A 386 6.50 4.41 15.31
CA ASP A 386 6.22 4.24 13.88
C ASP A 386 5.31 3.02 13.65
N TRP A 387 4.05 3.29 13.33
CA TRP A 387 3.03 2.24 13.18
C TRP A 387 3.38 1.31 12.01
N TYR A 388 3.80 1.88 10.88
CA TYR A 388 4.14 1.10 9.70
C TYR A 388 5.41 0.27 9.91
N ALA A 389 6.42 0.80 10.60
CA ALA A 389 7.62 0.01 10.93
C ALA A 389 7.30 -1.20 11.83
N ARG A 390 6.36 -1.06 12.77
CA ARG A 390 5.90 -2.21 13.58
C ARG A 390 5.20 -3.27 12.73
N HIS A 391 4.39 -2.85 11.75
CA HIS A 391 3.77 -3.76 10.79
C HIS A 391 4.83 -4.53 9.97
N GLU A 392 5.82 -3.83 9.41
CA GLU A 392 6.93 -4.44 8.69
C GLU A 392 7.75 -5.43 9.55
N GLU A 393 7.98 -5.09 10.82
CA GLU A 393 8.64 -5.97 11.78
C GLU A 393 7.84 -7.24 12.05
N ILE A 394 6.51 -7.13 12.17
CA ILE A 394 5.61 -8.28 12.29
C ILE A 394 5.69 -9.19 11.06
N LEU A 395 5.64 -8.64 9.85
CA LEU A 395 5.74 -9.41 8.62
C LEU A 395 7.06 -10.19 8.57
N LYS A 396 8.16 -9.51 8.89
CA LYS A 396 9.50 -10.13 8.98
C LYS A 396 9.50 -11.27 10.00
N LEU A 397 9.07 -11.00 11.24
CA LEU A 397 9.13 -11.97 12.31
C LEU A 397 8.21 -13.18 12.07
N ASN A 398 7.05 -13.01 11.44
CA ASN A 398 6.16 -14.11 11.07
C ASN A 398 6.76 -15.01 9.98
N ARG A 399 7.51 -14.43 9.04
CA ARG A 399 8.24 -15.19 8.02
C ARG A 399 9.41 -15.97 8.60
N GLU A 400 10.19 -15.34 9.48
CA GLU A 400 11.35 -15.96 10.12
C GLU A 400 10.93 -17.04 11.13
N ASN A 401 9.89 -16.75 11.93
CA ASN A 401 9.41 -17.63 12.99
C ASN A 401 7.87 -17.61 13.01
N ALA A 402 7.28 -18.57 12.31
CA ALA A 402 5.84 -18.75 12.22
C ALA A 402 5.20 -18.92 13.62
N PRO A 403 4.21 -18.08 14.00
CA PRO A 403 3.53 -18.21 15.29
C PRO A 403 2.42 -19.26 15.25
N GLU A 404 2.24 -19.98 16.37
CA GLU A 404 1.07 -20.85 16.56
C GLU A 404 -0.12 -20.11 17.16
N ILE A 405 0.13 -19.02 17.91
CA ILE A 405 -0.89 -18.19 18.54
C ILE A 405 -0.70 -16.73 18.13
N ILE A 406 -1.81 -16.09 17.78
CA ILE A 406 -1.85 -14.67 17.43
C ILE A 406 -2.70 -13.91 18.45
N MET A 407 -2.18 -12.78 18.93
CA MET A 407 -2.92 -11.80 19.74
C MET A 407 -3.16 -10.54 18.90
N ILE A 408 -4.39 -10.34 18.40
CA ILE A 408 -4.76 -9.14 17.62
C ILE A 408 -5.47 -8.13 18.53
N GLY A 409 -5.04 -6.87 18.51
CA GLY A 409 -5.81 -5.83 19.16
C GLY A 409 -5.23 -4.43 19.08
N ASN A 410 -5.71 -3.59 20.00
CA ASN A 410 -5.29 -2.20 20.13
C ASN A 410 -4.17 -2.01 21.19
N SER A 411 -4.10 -0.82 21.81
CA SER A 411 -3.13 -0.49 22.87
C SER A 411 -3.17 -1.45 24.06
N ILE A 412 -4.33 -2.04 24.38
CA ILE A 412 -4.43 -3.05 25.44
C ILE A 412 -3.59 -4.29 25.11
N THR A 413 -3.69 -4.80 23.88
CA THR A 413 -2.86 -5.93 23.45
C THR A 413 -1.41 -5.49 23.26
N HIS A 414 -1.17 -4.31 22.68
CA HIS A 414 0.16 -3.76 22.40
C HIS A 414 1.02 -3.65 23.68
N TYR A 415 0.45 -3.14 24.78
CA TYR A 415 1.17 -2.92 26.03
C TYR A 415 1.21 -4.14 26.95
N TRP A 416 0.69 -5.29 26.55
CA TRP A 416 0.73 -6.48 27.40
C TRP A 416 2.18 -6.97 27.57
N ALA A 417 2.77 -7.51 26.50
CA ALA A 417 4.17 -7.90 26.29
C ALA A 417 4.27 -8.70 24.98
N GLY A 418 5.38 -9.40 24.73
CA GLY A 418 5.53 -10.30 23.58
C GLY A 418 6.01 -9.60 22.32
N GLU A 419 6.45 -10.41 21.36
CA GLU A 419 7.14 -9.92 20.17
C GLU A 419 6.16 -9.45 19.08
N PRO A 420 6.43 -8.32 18.38
CA PRO A 420 7.54 -7.40 18.61
C PRO A 420 7.35 -6.60 19.90
N THR A 421 8.42 -6.51 20.69
CA THR A 421 8.38 -5.88 22.01
C THR A 421 8.06 -4.38 21.93
N ALA A 422 7.04 -3.94 22.65
CA ALA A 422 6.73 -2.52 22.82
C ALA A 422 7.66 -1.86 23.86
N LEU A 423 7.91 -0.55 23.72
CA LEU A 423 8.71 0.23 24.68
C LEU A 423 8.10 0.23 26.10
N THR A 424 6.78 0.10 26.21
CA THR A 424 6.05 -0.02 27.48
C THR A 424 5.37 -1.38 27.55
N GLN A 425 5.65 -2.13 28.61
CA GLN A 425 5.02 -3.41 28.90
C GLN A 425 4.41 -3.36 30.30
N ARG A 426 3.14 -3.75 30.42
CA ARG A 426 2.34 -3.63 31.64
C ARG A 426 1.91 -4.99 32.22
N GLY A 427 2.19 -6.10 31.53
CA GLY A 427 1.76 -7.44 31.94
C GLY A 427 2.74 -8.55 31.58
N LYS A 428 4.05 -8.27 31.52
CA LYS A 428 5.08 -9.21 31.05
C LYS A 428 5.07 -10.54 31.81
N GLU A 429 5.03 -10.53 33.13
CA GLU A 429 5.01 -11.76 33.93
C GLU A 429 3.78 -12.63 33.62
N ALA A 430 2.61 -12.02 33.47
CA ALA A 430 1.39 -12.71 33.10
C ALA A 430 1.47 -13.30 31.68
N TRP A 431 2.05 -12.56 30.73
CA TRP A 431 2.28 -13.02 29.35
C TRP A 431 3.25 -14.21 29.31
N ASP A 432 4.42 -14.09 29.95
CA ASP A 432 5.46 -15.13 29.97
C ASP A 432 4.92 -16.42 30.61
N LYS A 433 4.12 -16.31 31.68
CA LYS A 433 3.49 -17.44 32.35
C LYS A 433 2.42 -18.10 31.49
N LEU A 434 1.60 -17.31 30.80
CA LEU A 434 0.50 -17.79 29.96
C LEU A 434 1.00 -18.54 28.72
N PHE A 435 2.03 -18.00 28.07
CA PHE A 435 2.54 -18.49 26.78
C PHE A 435 3.88 -19.21 26.91
N LYS A 436 4.23 -19.69 28.10
CA LYS A 436 5.46 -20.44 28.32
C LYS A 436 5.56 -21.61 27.33
N ASN A 437 6.68 -21.69 26.62
CA ASN A 437 6.96 -22.70 25.58
C ASN A 437 6.01 -22.68 24.37
N ARG A 438 5.31 -21.56 24.13
CA ARG A 438 4.42 -21.36 22.98
C ARG A 438 4.96 -20.30 22.04
N SER A 439 4.76 -20.46 20.73
CA SER A 439 5.18 -19.46 19.73
C SER A 439 4.04 -18.47 19.51
N VAL A 440 4.21 -17.25 20.02
CA VAL A 440 3.13 -16.24 20.06
C VAL A 440 3.57 -14.93 19.44
N ARG A 441 2.70 -14.35 18.61
CA ARG A 441 2.90 -13.02 18.03
C ARG A 441 1.90 -12.01 18.58
N ASN A 442 2.41 -10.85 18.99
CA ASN A 442 1.61 -9.71 19.43
C ASN A 442 1.34 -8.74 18.25
N LEU A 443 0.14 -8.86 17.67
CA LEU A 443 -0.41 -7.96 16.64
C LEU A 443 -1.25 -6.82 17.25
N GLY A 444 -0.86 -6.37 18.43
CA GLY A 444 -1.40 -5.23 19.14
C GLY A 444 -0.75 -3.92 18.71
N PHE A 445 -1.58 -2.90 18.44
CA PHE A 445 -1.14 -1.57 18.02
C PHE A 445 -1.90 -0.47 18.78
N GLY A 446 -1.16 0.50 19.33
CA GLY A 446 -1.76 1.70 19.93
C GLY A 446 -2.71 2.44 18.98
N TRP A 447 -3.84 2.95 19.49
CA TRP A 447 -4.87 3.67 18.73
C TRP A 447 -5.57 2.94 17.57
N ASP A 448 -5.28 1.65 17.36
CA ASP A 448 -5.96 0.90 16.31
C ASP A 448 -7.47 0.81 16.57
N LYS A 449 -8.21 1.08 15.52
CA LYS A 449 -9.64 0.82 15.37
C LYS A 449 -9.84 -0.41 14.47
N THR A 450 -11.09 -0.84 14.28
CA THR A 450 -11.39 -2.01 13.44
C THR A 450 -10.86 -1.88 12.02
N GLU A 451 -10.97 -0.70 11.41
CA GLU A 451 -10.47 -0.42 10.06
C GLU A 451 -8.94 -0.54 9.93
N ASN A 452 -8.19 -0.23 11.00
CA ASN A 452 -6.74 -0.34 10.98
C ASN A 452 -6.30 -1.81 11.05
N VAL A 453 -7.04 -2.63 11.83
CA VAL A 453 -6.83 -4.08 11.87
C VAL A 453 -7.15 -4.71 10.51
N LEU A 454 -8.25 -4.30 9.87
CA LEU A 454 -8.60 -4.79 8.53
C LEU A 454 -7.47 -4.52 7.52
N TRP A 455 -6.92 -3.31 7.55
CA TRP A 455 -5.79 -2.95 6.68
C TRP A 455 -4.62 -3.90 6.91
N ARG A 456 -4.20 -4.09 8.16
CA ARG A 456 -3.05 -4.95 8.50
C ARG A 456 -3.24 -6.41 8.09
N ILE A 457 -4.47 -6.92 8.22
CA ILE A 457 -4.82 -8.27 7.78
C ILE A 457 -4.70 -8.38 6.26
N TYR A 458 -5.20 -7.39 5.51
CA TYR A 458 -5.11 -7.38 4.04
C TYR A 458 -3.66 -7.19 3.56
N HIS A 459 -2.81 -6.56 4.37
CA HIS A 459 -1.40 -6.32 4.09
C HIS A 459 -0.47 -7.39 4.71
N GLY A 460 -1.01 -8.59 4.98
CA GLY A 460 -0.20 -9.81 5.12
C GLY A 460 0.12 -10.26 6.54
N GLU A 461 -0.38 -9.61 7.59
CA GLU A 461 -0.04 -10.02 8.97
C GLU A 461 -0.50 -11.44 9.34
N LEU A 462 -1.45 -11.99 8.59
CA LEU A 462 -1.96 -13.36 8.76
C LEU A 462 -1.62 -14.28 7.59
N ASP A 463 -0.70 -13.91 6.71
CA ASP A 463 -0.38 -14.68 5.51
C ASP A 463 0.90 -15.50 5.69
N GLY A 464 1.02 -16.63 4.98
CA GLY A 464 2.26 -17.40 4.90
C GLY A 464 2.54 -18.37 6.06
N PHE A 465 1.63 -18.50 7.03
CA PHE A 465 1.72 -19.47 8.11
C PHE A 465 0.34 -20.00 8.51
N LYS A 466 0.30 -21.03 9.36
CA LYS A 466 -0.95 -21.60 9.90
C LYS A 466 -0.99 -21.42 11.42
N ALA A 467 -1.79 -20.48 11.90
CA ALA A 467 -2.06 -20.36 13.32
C ALA A 467 -2.99 -21.49 13.80
N ASN A 468 -2.81 -21.91 15.04
CA ASN A 468 -3.72 -22.82 15.75
C ASN A 468 -4.82 -22.03 16.46
N MET A 469 -4.49 -20.84 16.97
CA MET A 469 -5.41 -20.03 17.77
C MET A 469 -5.18 -18.54 17.55
N ILE A 470 -6.26 -17.78 17.50
CA ILE A 470 -6.22 -16.33 17.35
C ILE A 470 -7.14 -15.71 18.40
N PHE A 471 -6.61 -14.79 19.20
CA PHE A 471 -7.40 -13.97 20.10
C PHE A 471 -7.56 -12.56 19.53
N LEU A 472 -8.80 -12.08 19.41
CA LEU A 472 -9.14 -10.76 18.91
C LEU A 472 -9.73 -9.90 20.04
N LEU A 473 -9.13 -8.73 20.29
CA LEU A 473 -9.68 -7.68 21.17
C LEU A 473 -9.59 -6.31 20.50
N ILE A 474 -10.69 -5.83 19.94
CA ILE A 474 -10.75 -4.56 19.20
C ILE A 474 -12.09 -3.85 19.40
N GLY A 475 -12.15 -2.55 19.08
CA GLY A 475 -13.38 -1.73 19.08
C GLY A 475 -13.42 -0.60 20.11
N THR A 476 -12.59 -0.64 21.18
CA THR A 476 -12.59 0.41 22.22
C THR A 476 -12.27 1.81 21.67
N ASN A 477 -11.39 1.90 20.66
CA ASN A 477 -11.01 3.17 20.05
C ASN A 477 -12.07 3.69 19.06
N ASN A 478 -13.00 2.85 18.61
CA ASN A 478 -14.12 3.28 17.77
C ASN A 478 -15.24 3.96 18.58
N LEU A 479 -15.29 3.79 19.91
CA LEU A 479 -16.35 4.35 20.77
C LEU A 479 -16.56 5.85 20.56
N GLN A 480 -15.51 6.63 20.33
CA GLN A 480 -15.64 8.08 20.16
C GLN A 480 -16.12 8.52 18.77
N PHE A 481 -16.02 7.65 17.76
CA PHE A 481 -16.16 8.02 16.35
C PHE A 481 -17.30 7.31 15.63
N ASN A 482 -17.74 6.17 16.16
CA ASN A 482 -18.70 5.30 15.51
C ASN A 482 -19.90 5.01 16.41
N THR A 483 -21.03 4.72 15.77
CA THR A 483 -22.21 4.18 16.45
C THR A 483 -22.00 2.73 16.87
N ASP A 484 -22.82 2.22 17.81
CA ASP A 484 -22.71 0.83 18.27
C ASP A 484 -22.87 -0.18 17.13
N LYS A 485 -23.75 0.13 16.17
CA LYS A 485 -23.97 -0.71 14.98
C LYS A 485 -22.72 -0.77 14.09
N GLU A 486 -22.07 0.36 13.87
CA GLU A 486 -20.85 0.44 13.06
C GLU A 486 -19.69 -0.30 13.74
N ILE A 487 -19.54 -0.15 15.06
CA ILE A 487 -18.51 -0.88 15.84
C ILE A 487 -18.73 -2.39 15.70
N LEU A 488 -19.97 -2.85 15.85
CA LEU A 488 -20.32 -4.26 15.67
C LEU A 488 -20.01 -4.74 14.24
N GLN A 489 -20.36 -3.97 13.21
CA GLN A 489 -20.05 -4.30 11.82
C GLN A 489 -18.53 -4.40 11.59
N GLY A 490 -17.76 -3.46 12.12
CA GLY A 490 -16.29 -3.49 12.02
C GLY A 490 -15.67 -4.72 12.68
N ILE A 491 -16.12 -5.09 13.89
CA ILE A 491 -15.62 -6.28 14.59
C ILE A 491 -15.98 -7.57 13.82
N LEU A 492 -17.21 -7.66 13.29
CA LEU A 492 -17.65 -8.82 12.52
C LEU A 492 -16.88 -8.95 11.20
N GLN A 493 -16.59 -7.84 10.53
CA GLN A 493 -15.78 -7.86 9.30
C GLN A 493 -14.32 -8.24 9.58
N VAL A 494 -13.73 -7.78 10.69
CA VAL A 494 -12.41 -8.26 11.13
C VAL A 494 -12.44 -9.77 11.38
N THR A 495 -13.49 -10.27 12.03
CA THR A 495 -13.68 -11.70 12.29
C THR A 495 -13.75 -12.51 10.99
N GLU A 496 -14.50 -12.02 10.01
CA GLU A 496 -14.58 -12.63 8.67
C GLU A 496 -13.22 -12.64 7.96
N ALA A 497 -12.52 -11.50 7.95
CA ALA A 497 -11.20 -11.37 7.33
C ALA A 497 -10.16 -12.34 7.95
N ILE A 498 -10.21 -12.55 9.27
CA ILE A 498 -9.38 -13.53 9.97
C ILE A 498 -9.72 -14.95 9.51
N LYS A 499 -11.00 -15.32 9.46
CA LYS A 499 -11.42 -16.68 9.07
C LYS A 499 -11.06 -17.02 7.64
N ILE A 500 -11.11 -16.06 6.72
CA ILE A 500 -10.72 -16.28 5.33
C ILE A 500 -9.22 -16.63 5.24
N ARG A 501 -8.37 -15.93 6.00
CA ARG A 501 -6.91 -16.12 5.96
C ARG A 501 -6.40 -17.26 6.85
N GLN A 502 -7.10 -17.55 7.93
CA GLN A 502 -6.73 -18.56 8.93
C GLN A 502 -7.93 -19.50 9.22
N PRO A 503 -8.48 -20.20 8.21
CA PRO A 503 -9.71 -20.98 8.34
C PRO A 503 -9.59 -22.14 9.33
N GLN A 504 -8.37 -22.63 9.58
CA GLN A 504 -8.10 -23.70 10.53
C GLN A 504 -7.96 -23.24 11.99
N ALA A 505 -7.78 -21.94 12.23
CA ALA A 505 -7.48 -21.43 13.57
C ALA A 505 -8.74 -21.35 14.45
N LYS A 506 -8.63 -21.75 15.73
CA LYS A 506 -9.65 -21.46 16.74
C LYS A 506 -9.70 -19.94 16.99
N LEU A 507 -10.74 -19.27 16.51
CA LEU A 507 -10.91 -17.82 16.67
C LEU A 507 -11.67 -17.47 17.96
N CYS A 508 -10.95 -16.88 18.91
CA CYS A 508 -11.46 -16.37 20.18
C CYS A 508 -11.69 -14.86 20.12
N VAL A 509 -12.95 -14.43 20.11
CA VAL A 509 -13.31 -13.00 20.10
C VAL A 509 -13.61 -12.55 21.52
N MET A 510 -12.75 -11.68 22.05
CA MET A 510 -12.92 -11.06 23.36
C MET A 510 -13.87 -9.87 23.25
N GLY A 511 -14.87 -9.80 24.13
CA GLY A 511 -15.69 -8.60 24.27
C GLY A 511 -14.82 -7.37 24.58
N ILE A 512 -15.24 -6.19 24.15
CA ILE A 512 -14.55 -4.93 24.45
C ILE A 512 -14.39 -4.82 25.97
N LEU A 513 -13.17 -4.61 26.46
CA LEU A 513 -12.93 -4.49 27.89
C LEU A 513 -13.67 -3.26 28.46
N PRO A 514 -14.19 -3.34 29.69
CA PRO A 514 -14.87 -2.21 30.32
C PRO A 514 -13.87 -1.05 30.48
N ARG A 515 -14.34 0.16 30.21
CA ARG A 515 -13.55 1.40 30.23
C ARG A 515 -14.32 2.47 30.99
N ALA A 516 -13.60 3.18 31.86
CA ALA A 516 -14.13 4.26 32.67
C ALA A 516 -15.03 5.21 31.86
N ASN A 517 -16.22 5.50 32.39
CA ASN A 517 -17.24 6.40 31.84
C ASN A 517 -17.95 5.90 30.57
N THR A 518 -17.70 4.66 30.14
CA THR A 518 -18.31 4.08 28.92
C THR A 518 -18.86 2.66 29.14
N GLU A 519 -18.88 2.19 30.39
CA GLU A 519 -19.18 0.81 30.77
C GLU A 519 -20.54 0.35 30.29
N LYS A 520 -21.59 1.16 30.52
CA LYS A 520 -22.97 0.82 30.09
C LYS A 520 -23.07 0.61 28.57
N ARG A 521 -22.40 1.48 27.81
CA ARG A 521 -22.38 1.39 26.34
C ARG A 521 -21.63 0.14 25.89
N ILE A 522 -20.46 -0.14 26.48
CA ILE A 522 -19.67 -1.33 26.20
C ILE A 522 -20.45 -2.62 26.54
N GLN A 523 -21.15 -2.66 27.67
CA GLN A 523 -21.99 -3.80 28.05
C GLN A 523 -23.07 -4.07 26.99
N GLN A 524 -23.72 -3.02 26.48
CA GLN A 524 -24.72 -3.15 25.43
C GLN A 524 -24.11 -3.65 24.12
N ILE A 525 -22.97 -3.11 23.69
CA ILE A 525 -22.24 -3.57 22.50
C ILE A 525 -21.84 -5.05 22.66
N ASN A 526 -21.23 -5.42 23.79
CA ASN A 526 -20.78 -6.79 24.06
C ASN A 526 -21.95 -7.79 24.10
N LYS A 527 -23.11 -7.39 24.63
CA LYS A 527 -24.34 -8.21 24.61
C LYS A 527 -24.78 -8.51 23.18
N GLU A 528 -24.78 -7.52 22.30
CA GLU A 528 -25.17 -7.71 20.90
C GLU A 528 -24.07 -8.42 20.08
N LEU A 529 -22.79 -8.16 20.37
CA LEU A 529 -21.67 -8.87 19.76
C LEU A 529 -21.77 -10.38 20.02
N ARG A 530 -22.00 -10.77 21.28
CA ARG A 530 -22.16 -12.18 21.67
C ARG A 530 -23.29 -12.86 20.90
N LYS A 531 -24.39 -12.16 20.60
CA LYS A 531 -25.50 -12.72 19.82
C LYS A 531 -25.19 -12.87 18.33
N LYS A 532 -24.33 -12.01 17.79
CA LYS A 532 -24.03 -11.93 16.35
C LYS A 532 -22.83 -12.77 15.93
N LEU A 533 -21.95 -13.14 16.85
CA LEU A 533 -20.84 -14.04 16.55
C LEU A 533 -21.39 -15.40 16.12
N GLU A 534 -20.91 -15.87 14.96
CA GLU A 534 -21.29 -17.16 14.37
C GLU A 534 -20.91 -18.34 15.29
N GLN A 535 -21.52 -19.50 15.05
CA GLN A 535 -21.24 -20.75 15.79
C GLN A 535 -19.76 -21.17 15.77
N ASN A 536 -18.97 -20.67 14.81
CA ASN A 536 -17.55 -21.01 14.62
C ASN A 536 -16.58 -20.02 15.30
N CYS A 537 -17.06 -19.10 16.15
CA CYS A 537 -16.22 -18.25 16.99
C CYS A 537 -16.46 -18.55 18.47
N ILE A 538 -15.40 -18.47 19.28
CA ILE A 538 -15.50 -18.56 20.73
C ILE A 538 -15.59 -17.14 21.28
N TYR A 539 -16.74 -16.76 21.85
CA TYR A 539 -16.86 -15.48 22.55
C TYR A 539 -16.30 -15.59 23.98
N ILE A 540 -15.38 -14.70 24.34
CA ILE A 540 -14.80 -14.61 25.69
C ILE A 540 -15.33 -13.36 26.38
N ASN A 541 -16.03 -13.54 27.50
CA ASN A 541 -16.47 -12.45 28.37
C ASN A 541 -15.44 -12.16 29.46
N LEU A 542 -14.69 -11.08 29.31
CA LEU A 542 -13.74 -10.61 30.34
C LEU A 542 -14.33 -9.51 31.24
N SER A 543 -15.52 -8.97 30.91
CA SER A 543 -16.08 -7.82 31.65
C SER A 543 -16.35 -8.16 33.12
N ASN A 544 -16.95 -9.33 33.40
CA ASN A 544 -17.32 -9.74 34.76
C ASN A 544 -16.12 -9.86 35.71
N LEU A 545 -14.91 -10.04 35.17
CA LEU A 545 -13.67 -10.16 35.93
C LEU A 545 -13.07 -8.79 36.28
N LEU A 546 -13.38 -7.78 35.47
CA LEU A 546 -12.76 -6.45 35.52
C LEU A 546 -13.70 -5.39 36.11
N THR A 547 -14.93 -5.76 36.45
CA THR A 547 -15.94 -4.87 37.05
C THR A 547 -16.38 -5.32 38.42
N ASP A 548 -16.95 -4.40 39.20
CA ASP A 548 -17.72 -4.70 40.40
C ASP A 548 -19.10 -5.29 40.05
N LYS A 549 -19.91 -5.55 41.09
CA LYS A 549 -21.29 -6.06 40.96
C LYS A 549 -22.25 -5.13 40.22
N ASN A 550 -21.92 -3.84 40.10
CA ASN A 550 -22.71 -2.84 39.39
C ASN A 550 -22.26 -2.70 37.92
N GLY A 551 -21.23 -3.46 37.51
CA GLY A 551 -20.67 -3.39 36.16
C GLY A 551 -19.76 -2.18 35.94
N ILE A 552 -19.29 -1.53 37.00
CA ILE A 552 -18.31 -0.43 36.96
C ILE A 552 -16.90 -1.01 37.09
N ILE A 553 -15.92 -0.45 36.39
CA ILE A 553 -14.54 -0.97 36.45
C ILE A 553 -14.02 -1.03 37.89
N ASN A 554 -13.34 -2.13 38.23
CA ASN A 554 -12.53 -2.18 39.43
C ASN A 554 -11.23 -1.42 39.15
N SER A 555 -11.16 -0.15 39.58
CA SER A 555 -10.03 0.75 39.31
C SER A 555 -8.67 0.19 39.74
N SER A 556 -8.62 -0.70 40.75
CA SER A 556 -7.38 -1.36 41.19
C SER A 556 -6.75 -2.30 40.15
N LEU A 557 -7.48 -2.65 39.08
CA LEU A 557 -7.01 -3.51 37.98
C LEU A 557 -6.57 -2.70 36.74
N PHE A 558 -6.69 -1.37 36.77
CA PHE A 558 -6.37 -0.49 35.65
C PHE A 558 -5.33 0.55 36.04
N SER A 559 -4.60 1.07 35.05
CA SER A 559 -3.64 2.16 35.27
C SER A 559 -4.27 3.55 35.07
N ASP A 560 -5.22 3.65 34.15
CA ASP A 560 -5.78 4.92 33.66
C ASP A 560 -7.29 4.81 33.33
N GLY A 561 -7.95 3.74 33.81
CA GLY A 561 -9.36 3.46 33.51
C GLY A 561 -9.63 2.87 32.11
N LEU A 562 -8.57 2.58 31.32
CA LEU A 562 -8.66 1.88 30.03
C LEU A 562 -7.71 0.68 29.96
N HIS A 563 -6.45 0.88 30.34
CA HIS A 563 -5.42 -0.13 30.22
C HIS A 563 -5.28 -0.95 31.52
N PRO A 564 -5.37 -2.28 31.46
CA PRO A 564 -5.06 -3.13 32.59
C PRO A 564 -3.66 -2.86 33.15
N ASN A 565 -3.51 -2.92 34.46
CA ASN A 565 -2.20 -2.99 35.13
C ASN A 565 -1.78 -4.46 35.28
N THR A 566 -0.67 -4.72 35.98
CA THR A 566 -0.16 -6.08 36.22
C THR A 566 -1.24 -7.03 36.74
N LYS A 567 -1.99 -6.65 37.78
CA LYS A 567 -3.07 -7.47 38.36
C LYS A 567 -4.22 -7.69 37.37
N GLY A 568 -4.55 -6.67 36.57
CA GLY A 568 -5.55 -6.78 35.52
C GLY A 568 -5.16 -7.80 34.45
N TYR A 569 -3.91 -7.77 33.98
CA TYR A 569 -3.40 -8.75 33.01
C TYR A 569 -3.29 -10.16 33.58
N GLU A 570 -2.91 -10.32 34.85
CA GLU A 570 -2.92 -11.63 35.53
C GLU A 570 -4.31 -12.26 35.49
N LYS A 571 -5.34 -11.47 35.81
CA LYS A 571 -6.74 -11.90 35.76
C LYS A 571 -7.15 -12.30 34.35
N ILE A 572 -6.82 -11.48 33.34
CA ILE A 572 -7.10 -11.81 31.94
C ILE A 572 -6.39 -13.12 31.54
N ALA A 573 -5.12 -13.29 31.92
CA ALA A 573 -4.34 -14.49 31.63
C ALA A 573 -4.95 -15.77 32.22
N GLU A 574 -5.46 -15.71 33.46
CA GLU A 574 -6.14 -16.84 34.12
C GLU A 574 -7.32 -17.36 33.27
N VAL A 575 -8.08 -16.45 32.66
CA VAL A 575 -9.21 -16.82 31.78
C VAL A 575 -8.72 -17.38 30.45
N LEU A 576 -7.78 -16.70 29.78
CA LEU A 576 -7.28 -17.13 28.47
C LEU A 576 -6.60 -18.50 28.54
N LYS A 577 -5.96 -18.84 29.66
CA LYS A 577 -5.36 -20.15 29.89
C LYS A 577 -6.35 -21.30 29.68
N THR A 578 -7.61 -21.12 30.07
CA THR A 578 -8.64 -22.18 29.91
C THR A 578 -8.96 -22.49 28.44
N TYR A 579 -8.64 -21.59 27.51
CA TYR A 579 -8.82 -21.81 26.07
C TYR A 579 -7.56 -22.38 25.41
N LEU A 580 -6.38 -22.18 26.00
CA LEU A 580 -5.10 -22.69 25.49
C LEU A 580 -4.85 -24.17 25.83
N ASP A 581 -5.44 -24.64 26.92
CA ASP A 581 -5.26 -26.00 27.43
C ASP A 581 -6.34 -26.99 26.89
N ASN A 582 -7.24 -26.51 26.00
CA ASN A 582 -8.32 -27.25 25.32
C ASN A 582 -8.16 -27.21 23.79
#